data_AF-A0A537QTJ2-F1
#
_entry.id   AF-A0A537QTJ2-F1
#
_cell.length_a   1.000
_cell.length_b   1.000
_cell.length_c   1.000
_cell.angle_alpha   90.00
_cell.angle_beta   90.00
_cell.angle_gamma   90.00
#
_symmetry.space_group_name_H-M   'P 1'
#
loop_
_entity.id
_entity.type
_entity.pdbx_description
1 polymer ?
#
loop_
_entity_poly.entity_id
_entity_poly.type
_entity_poly.pdbx_seq_one_letter_code
_entity_poly.pdbx_strand_id
1 'polypeptide(L)'
;MKLLVVLSALLAVAAQAASGGEDVQRRLYAVNQSAKDRGSISVYDIDAGHRLVKTIPTVAGVADVKGVAASAATGRFYVAYRDRAGFGMLYCLNLYD
;
A
#
# COMPACT_ATOMS: atom_id res chain seq x y z
N MET A 1 7.11 -47.44 -24.81
CA MET A 1 5.88 -46.64 -24.57
C MET A 1 5.72 -46.12 -23.15
N LYS A 2 6.01 -46.88 -22.08
CA LYS A 2 5.84 -46.42 -20.68
C LYS A 2 6.72 -45.21 -20.30
N LEU A 3 7.95 -45.12 -20.80
CA LEU A 3 8.88 -44.01 -20.50
C LEU A 3 8.41 -42.66 -21.08
N LEU A 4 7.76 -42.68 -22.25
CA LEU A 4 7.27 -41.46 -22.91
C LEU A 4 6.10 -40.83 -22.14
N VAL A 5 5.23 -41.67 -21.55
CA VAL A 5 4.05 -41.22 -20.79
C VAL A 5 4.46 -40.57 -19.46
N VAL A 6 5.48 -41.10 -18.79
CA VAL A 6 6.01 -40.55 -17.53
C VAL A 6 6.65 -39.18 -17.76
N LEU A 7 7.39 -39.01 -18.86
CA LEU A 7 8.03 -37.74 -19.20
C LEU A 7 6.98 -36.65 -19.49
N SER A 8 5.92 -36.99 -20.24
CA SER A 8 4.82 -36.06 -20.53
C SER A 8 4.05 -35.63 -19.29
N ALA A 9 3.87 -36.53 -18.32
CA ALA A 9 3.21 -36.20 -17.05
C ALA A 9 4.05 -35.25 -16.17
N LEU A 10 5.38 -35.42 -16.15
CA LEU A 10 6.30 -34.54 -15.44
C LEU A 10 6.35 -33.13 -16.04
N LEU A 11 6.33 -33.01 -17.37
CA LEU A 11 6.28 -31.72 -18.07
C LEU A 11 4.95 -30.98 -17.81
N ALA A 12 3.83 -31.68 -17.73
CA ALA A 12 2.52 -31.08 -17.45
C ALA A 12 2.39 -30.54 -16.01
N VAL A 13 3.08 -31.17 -15.05
CA VAL A 13 3.14 -30.70 -13.65
C VAL A 13 4.04 -29.47 -13.51
N ALA A 14 5.18 -29.43 -14.20
CA ALA A 14 6.06 -28.26 -14.20
C ALA A 14 5.41 -27.03 -14.86
N ALA A 15 4.61 -27.23 -15.92
CA ALA A 15 3.89 -26.15 -16.60
C ALA A 15 2.78 -25.53 -15.73
N GLN A 16 2.09 -26.33 -14.91
CA GLN A 16 1.08 -25.83 -13.96
C GLN A 16 1.69 -25.04 -12.79
N ALA A 17 2.92 -25.36 -12.37
CA ALA A 17 3.65 -24.57 -11.39
C ALA A 17 4.14 -23.22 -11.95
N ALA A 18 4.18 -23.07 -13.28
CA ALA A 18 4.65 -21.87 -13.98
C ALA A 18 3.52 -20.88 -14.34
N SER A 19 2.25 -21.19 -14.07
CA SER A 19 1.17 -20.20 -14.16
C SER A 19 1.20 -19.28 -12.94
N GLY A 20 2.29 -18.56 -12.77
CA GLY A 20 2.36 -17.40 -11.88
C GLY A 20 1.55 -16.30 -12.54
N GLY A 21 0.28 -16.16 -12.15
CA GLY A 21 -0.39 -14.88 -12.31
C GLY A 21 0.48 -13.82 -11.65
N GLU A 22 0.60 -12.63 -12.25
CA GLU A 22 1.29 -11.53 -11.59
C GLU A 22 0.74 -11.44 -10.16
N ASP A 23 1.62 -11.61 -9.18
CA ASP A 23 1.24 -11.49 -7.79
C ASP A 23 0.94 -10.00 -7.55
N VAL A 24 -0.32 -9.65 -7.70
CA VAL A 24 -0.79 -8.28 -7.51
C VAL A 24 -0.55 -7.93 -6.05
N GLN A 25 0.52 -7.19 -5.80
CA GLN A 25 0.91 -6.80 -4.47
C GLN A 25 -0.18 -5.91 -3.84
N ARG A 26 -0.90 -6.43 -2.85
CA ARG A 26 -1.97 -5.69 -2.17
C ARG A 26 -1.41 -4.91 -0.99
N ARG A 27 -1.54 -3.59 -1.03
CA ARG A 27 -1.08 -2.67 0.02
C ARG A 27 -2.25 -1.98 0.69
N LEU A 28 -2.20 -1.87 2.02
CA LEU A 28 -3.08 -1.00 2.80
C LEU A 28 -2.31 0.27 3.19
N TYR A 29 -2.91 1.43 2.92
CA TYR A 29 -2.36 2.74 3.29
C TYR A 29 -3.21 3.32 4.42
N ALA A 30 -2.60 3.59 5.57
CA ALA A 30 -3.30 4.13 6.73
C ALA A 30 -2.58 5.39 7.24
N VAL A 31 -3.36 6.43 7.54
CA VAL A 31 -2.82 7.60 8.22
C VAL A 31 -2.42 7.26 9.65
N ASN A 32 -1.27 7.80 10.05
CA ASN A 32 -0.75 7.54 11.38
C ASN A 32 -1.30 8.56 12.39
N GLN A 33 -1.83 8.07 13.50
CA GLN A 33 -2.38 8.88 14.60
C GLN A 33 -1.53 8.81 15.87
N SER A 34 -0.47 8.00 15.88
CA SER A 34 0.44 7.91 17.02
C SER A 34 1.19 9.24 17.20
N ALA A 35 1.49 9.62 18.44
CA ALA A 35 2.20 10.88 18.71
C ALA A 35 3.58 10.97 18.02
N LYS A 36 4.21 9.82 17.76
CA LYS A 36 5.53 9.73 17.12
C LYS A 36 5.49 10.00 15.62
N ASP A 37 4.51 9.42 14.94
CA ASP A 37 4.47 9.36 13.48
C ASP A 37 3.29 10.14 12.88
N ARG A 38 2.52 10.88 13.69
CA ARG A 38 1.39 11.70 13.21
C ARG A 38 1.83 12.65 12.10
N GLY A 39 1.07 12.68 11.00
CA GLY A 39 1.49 13.37 9.77
C GLY A 39 2.29 12.50 8.80
N SER A 40 2.09 11.18 8.86
CA SER A 40 2.65 10.21 7.91
C SER A 40 1.60 9.17 7.50
N ILE A 41 1.93 8.41 6.45
CA ILE A 41 1.15 7.26 5.97
C ILE A 41 1.95 5.98 6.22
N SER A 42 1.39 5.08 7.01
CA SER A 42 1.89 3.71 7.17
C SER A 42 1.40 2.83 6.02
N VAL A 43 2.30 2.11 5.39
CA VAL A 43 2.02 1.17 4.30
C VAL A 43 2.19 -0.25 4.81
N TYR A 44 1.14 -1.04 4.70
CA TYR A 44 1.12 -2.43 5.14
C TYR A 44 0.97 -3.38 3.96
N ASP A 45 1.64 -4.51 4.05
CA ASP A 45 1.48 -5.66 3.16
C ASP A 45 0.24 -6.46 3.58
N ILE A 46 -0.81 -6.47 2.76
CA ILE A 46 -2.05 -7.19 3.11
C ILE A 46 -1.78 -8.71 3.14
N ASP A 47 -1.06 -9.21 2.15
CA ASP A 47 -0.85 -10.65 1.97
C ASP A 47 0.18 -11.21 2.97
N ALA A 48 1.09 -10.38 3.50
CA ALA A 48 2.02 -10.73 4.59
C ALA A 48 1.48 -10.39 6.00
N GLY A 49 0.19 -10.59 6.24
CA GLY A 49 -0.43 -10.45 7.56
C GLY A 49 -0.48 -9.00 8.07
N HIS A 50 -0.72 -8.04 7.17
CA HIS A 50 -0.70 -6.61 7.48
C HIS A 50 0.64 -6.14 8.05
N ARG A 51 1.76 -6.72 7.60
CA ARG A 51 3.10 -6.30 8.05
C ARG A 51 3.40 -4.88 7.58
N LEU A 52 3.87 -4.02 8.49
CA LEU A 52 4.36 -2.67 8.13
C LEU A 52 5.61 -2.80 7.24
N VAL A 53 5.56 -2.19 6.06
CA VAL A 53 6.68 -2.24 5.10
C VAL A 53 7.28 -0.88 4.81
N LYS A 54 6.54 0.20 5.04
CA LYS A 54 7.01 1.57 4.79
C LYS A 54 6.23 2.58 5.62
N THR A 55 6.88 3.68 5.98
CA THR A 55 6.24 4.89 6.50
C THR A 55 6.61 6.05 5.58
N ILE A 56 5.63 6.77 5.07
CA ILE A 56 5.81 7.89 4.15
C ILE A 56 5.46 9.19 4.88
N PRO A 57 6.42 10.12 5.08
CA PRO A 57 6.10 11.41 5.69
C PRO A 57 5.22 12.25 4.75
N THR A 58 4.24 12.98 5.30
CA THR A 58 3.42 13.91 4.52
C THR A 58 3.60 15.35 5.01
N VAL A 59 2.89 15.73 6.06
CA VAL A 59 2.90 17.08 6.62
C VAL A 59 3.30 17.03 8.09
N ALA A 60 4.26 17.88 8.47
CA ALA A 60 4.71 17.99 9.85
C ALA A 60 3.75 18.86 10.69
N GLY A 61 3.88 18.79 12.02
CA GLY A 61 3.10 19.66 12.91
C GLY A 61 1.61 19.32 13.00
N VAL A 62 1.23 18.11 12.59
CA VAL A 62 -0.15 17.62 12.70
C VAL A 62 -0.47 17.29 14.15
N ALA A 63 -1.56 17.85 14.65
CA ALA A 63 -2.13 17.51 15.94
C ALA A 63 -3.24 16.47 15.84
N ASP A 64 -4.01 16.42 14.76
CA ASP A 64 -5.03 15.38 14.60
C ASP A 64 -5.41 15.22 13.13
N VAL A 65 -5.40 13.99 12.61
CA VAL A 65 -5.89 13.72 11.25
C VAL A 65 -7.40 13.49 11.29
N LYS A 66 -8.14 14.23 10.47
CA LYS A 66 -9.61 14.14 10.41
C LYS A 66 -10.11 13.25 9.28
N GLY A 67 -9.36 13.15 8.20
CA GLY A 67 -9.73 12.30 7.07
C GLY A 67 -8.75 12.45 5.92
N VAL A 68 -8.81 11.49 4.99
CA VAL A 68 -8.01 11.48 3.77
C VAL A 68 -8.83 11.03 2.58
N ALA A 69 -8.41 11.47 1.40
CA ALA A 69 -8.95 11.03 0.13
C ALA A 69 -7.84 10.95 -0.93
N ALA A 70 -7.91 9.97 -1.81
CA ALA A 70 -7.03 9.83 -2.95
C ALA A 70 -7.85 9.82 -4.24
N SER A 71 -7.32 10.41 -5.30
CA SER A 71 -7.92 10.39 -6.63
C SER A 71 -6.91 9.89 -7.64
N ALA A 72 -7.15 8.71 -8.18
CA ALA A 72 -6.34 8.15 -9.27
C ALA A 72 -6.46 8.99 -10.55
N ALA A 73 -7.64 9.59 -10.80
CA ALA A 73 -7.88 10.41 -11.98
C ALA A 73 -7.02 11.69 -12.01
N THR A 74 -6.69 12.24 -10.84
CA THR A 74 -5.92 13.49 -10.73
C THR A 74 -4.52 13.30 -10.16
N GLY A 75 -4.17 12.09 -9.70
CA GLY A 75 -2.91 11.84 -9.01
C GLY A 75 -2.78 12.58 -7.69
N ARG A 76 -3.89 12.96 -7.05
CA ARG A 76 -3.86 13.79 -5.82
C ARG A 76 -4.23 12.97 -4.60
N PHE A 77 -3.52 13.25 -3.52
CA PHE A 77 -3.83 12.77 -2.18
C PHE A 77 -4.09 13.96 -1.25
N TYR A 78 -5.19 13.93 -0.53
CA TYR A 78 -5.65 15.00 0.34
C TYR A 78 -5.67 14.53 1.79
N VAL A 79 -5.20 15.39 2.69
CA VAL A 79 -5.26 15.18 4.14
C VAL A 79 -5.94 16.37 4.79
N ALA A 80 -7.07 16.12 5.44
CA ALA A 80 -7.70 17.09 6.33
C ALA A 80 -7.16 16.86 7.75
N TYR A 81 -6.64 17.91 8.38
CA TYR A 81 -6.00 17.80 9.69
C TYR A 81 -6.18 19.07 10.53
N ARG A 82 -5.92 18.97 11.84
CA ARG A 82 -5.68 20.12 12.71
C ARG A 82 -4.19 20.24 12.98
N ASP A 83 -3.66 21.45 12.89
CA ASP A 83 -2.29 21.73 13.34
C ASP A 83 -2.21 21.81 14.87
N ARG A 84 -0.99 22.00 15.41
CA ARG A 84 -0.77 22.14 16.86
C ARG A 84 -1.39 23.39 17.48
N ALA A 85 -1.70 24.42 16.69
CA ALA A 85 -2.41 25.60 17.17
C ALA A 85 -3.94 25.41 17.16
N GLY A 86 -4.43 24.30 16.61
CA GLY A 86 -5.84 23.92 16.59
C GLY A 86 -6.60 24.37 15.34
N PHE A 87 -5.90 24.97 14.36
CA PHE A 87 -6.49 25.40 13.08
C PHE A 87 -6.75 24.20 12.17
N GLY A 88 -7.90 24.23 11.49
CA GLY A 88 -8.24 23.23 10.48
C GLY A 88 -7.56 23.53 9.15
N MET A 89 -6.86 22.53 8.60
CA MET A 89 -6.00 22.64 7.43
C MET A 89 -6.30 21.53 6.42
N LEU A 90 -5.99 21.79 5.14
CA LEU A 90 -6.02 20.82 4.06
C LEU A 90 -4.63 20.76 3.41
N TYR A 91 -4.03 19.57 3.36
CA TYR A 91 -2.78 19.32 2.64
C TYR A 91 -3.09 18.53 1.35
N CYS A 92 -2.48 18.93 0.24
CA CYS A 92 -2.58 18.24 -1.05
C CYS A 92 -1.19 17.80 -1.50
N LEU A 93 -1.04 16.50 -1.75
CA LEU A 93 0.16 15.87 -2.26
C LEU A 93 -0.06 15.43 -3.71
N ASN A 94 0.93 15.65 -4.57
CA ASN A 94 1.00 14.99 -5.87
C ASN A 94 1.60 13.59 -5.68
N LEU A 95 0.93 12.56 -6.19
CA LEU A 95 1.37 11.16 -6.08
C LEU A 95 2.36 10.76 -7.17
N TYR A 96 2.56 11.60 -8.17
CA TYR A 96 3.44 11.32 -9.32
C TYR A 96 4.70 12.20 -9.36
N ASP A 97 4.89 13.07 -8.36
CA ASP A 97 6.11 13.89 -8.19
C ASP A 97 7.10 13.22 -7.24
#